data_AF-A0A957RBJ8-F1
#
_entry.id   AF-A0A957RBJ8-F1
#
_cell.length_a   1.000
_cell.length_b   1.000
_cell.length_c   1.000
_cell.angle_alpha   90.00
_cell.angle_beta   90.00
_cell.angle_gamma   90.00
#
_symmetry.space_group_name_H-M   'P 1'
#
loop_
_entity.id
_entity.type
_entity.pdbx_description
1 polymer ?
#
loop_
_entity_poly.entity_id
_entity_poly.type
_entity_poly.pdbx_seq_one_letter_code
_entity_poly.pdbx_strand_id
1 'polypeptide(L)'
;MTTETTATLEQAARTFIARRDRTAHPTGKFDNAGRWYPSEAETCDCCSAVRSPSRAHPFSYMVHCRTLKHVANLYGVNESDLRKEVRRLDPPAKPTREGGDRYYKAVKRTADGRLVSIHDGSTEYRLGEEMQEAARQNHGGGFYAYATQREAESFARNAGVDNAVILRVEGSGQYCRYQSKLAFSRMIPIEIVSE
;
A
#
# COMPACT_ATOMS: atom_id res chain seq x y z
N MET A 1 -12.46 -16.64 -18.89
CA MET A 1 -13.37 -15.48 -18.79
C MET A 1 -13.75 -15.09 -20.21
N THR A 2 -15.04 -15.01 -20.52
CA THR A 2 -15.51 -14.50 -21.81
C THR A 2 -15.33 -12.98 -21.84
N THR A 3 -15.24 -12.41 -23.04
CA THR A 3 -15.08 -10.96 -23.25
C THR A 3 -16.20 -10.14 -22.58
N GLU A 4 -17.41 -10.68 -22.55
CA GLU A 4 -18.58 -10.08 -21.89
C GLU A 4 -18.44 -10.00 -20.35
N THR A 5 -17.84 -11.02 -19.72
CA THR A 5 -17.58 -11.00 -18.27
C THR A 5 -16.59 -9.89 -17.91
N THR A 6 -15.55 -9.70 -18.72
CA THR A 6 -14.55 -8.66 -18.51
C THR A 6 -15.15 -7.26 -18.66
N ALA A 7 -15.99 -7.05 -19.69
CA ALA A 7 -16.65 -5.77 -19.91
C ALA A 7 -17.59 -5.39 -18.76
N THR A 8 -18.37 -6.34 -18.25
CA THR A 8 -19.27 -6.15 -17.10
C THR A 8 -18.49 -5.80 -15.84
N LEU A 9 -17.36 -6.48 -15.60
CA LEU A 9 -16.49 -6.23 -14.45
C LEU A 9 -15.87 -4.83 -14.49
N GLU A 10 -15.39 -4.40 -15.65
CA GLU A 10 -14.85 -3.04 -15.82
C GLU A 10 -15.92 -1.98 -15.59
N GLN A 11 -17.14 -2.18 -16.12
CA GLN A 11 -18.26 -1.26 -15.91
C GLN A 11 -18.64 -1.16 -14.43
N ALA A 12 -18.70 -2.29 -13.72
CA ALA A 12 -18.95 -2.31 -12.29
C ALA A 12 -17.87 -1.52 -11.52
N ALA A 13 -16.60 -1.67 -11.89
CA ALA A 13 -15.49 -0.95 -11.25
C ALA A 13 -15.60 0.56 -11.46
N ARG A 14 -15.89 1.02 -12.69
CA ARG A 14 -16.12 2.44 -13.01
C ARG A 14 -17.30 3.01 -12.24
N THR A 15 -18.41 2.27 -12.16
CA THR A 15 -19.60 2.67 -11.39
C THR A 15 -19.29 2.82 -9.91
N PHE A 16 -18.53 1.87 -9.33
CA PHE A 16 -18.10 1.97 -7.94
C PHE A 16 -17.24 3.21 -7.68
N ILE A 17 -16.20 3.44 -8.50
CA ILE A 17 -15.30 4.60 -8.38
C ILE A 17 -16.11 5.90 -8.44
N ALA A 18 -16.98 6.04 -9.45
CA ALA A 18 -17.80 7.25 -9.61
C ALA A 18 -18.77 7.48 -8.43
N ARG A 19 -19.33 6.42 -7.86
CA ARG A 19 -20.24 6.51 -6.69
C ARG A 19 -19.50 6.79 -5.38
N ARG A 20 -18.31 6.20 -5.20
CA ARG A 20 -17.42 6.46 -4.06
C ARG A 20 -17.00 7.93 -4.05
N ASP A 21 -16.61 8.44 -5.21
CA ASP A 21 -16.10 9.82 -5.39
C ASP A 21 -17.24 10.83 -5.61
N ARG A 22 -18.49 10.34 -5.62
CA ARG A 22 -19.73 11.12 -5.73
C ARG A 22 -19.85 11.92 -7.03
N THR A 23 -19.15 11.51 -8.08
CA THR A 23 -19.31 12.02 -9.45
C THR A 23 -20.51 11.37 -10.16
N ALA A 24 -21.01 10.25 -9.62
CA ALA A 24 -22.30 9.65 -9.99
C ALA A 24 -23.10 9.26 -8.74
N HIS A 25 -24.41 9.06 -8.91
CA HIS A 25 -25.32 8.71 -7.81
C HIS A 25 -26.13 7.45 -8.15
N PRO A 26 -26.42 6.59 -7.15
CA PRO A 26 -27.40 5.51 -7.30
C PRO A 26 -28.76 6.06 -7.72
N THR A 27 -29.51 5.27 -8.49
CA THR A 27 -30.85 5.70 -8.94
C THR A 27 -31.86 5.53 -7.81
N GLY A 28 -32.73 6.51 -7.62
CA GLY A 28 -33.71 6.48 -6.54
C GLY A 28 -34.45 7.80 -6.37
N LYS A 29 -35.29 7.89 -5.34
CA LYS A 29 -36.18 9.03 -5.10
C LYS A 29 -36.16 9.47 -3.65
N PHE A 30 -36.40 10.76 -3.45
CA PHE A 30 -36.66 11.34 -2.15
C PHE A 30 -38.16 11.33 -1.87
N ASP A 31 -38.52 11.06 -0.63
CA ASP A 31 -39.87 11.34 -0.14
C ASP A 31 -39.98 12.77 0.40
N ASN A 32 -41.19 13.18 0.79
CA ASN A 32 -41.47 14.52 1.33
C ASN A 32 -40.76 14.80 2.67
N ALA A 33 -40.22 13.77 3.34
CA ALA A 33 -39.47 13.90 4.58
C ALA A 33 -37.94 13.93 4.35
N GLY A 34 -37.49 13.98 3.09
CA GLY A 34 -36.07 14.02 2.72
C GLY A 34 -35.35 12.67 2.84
N ARG A 35 -36.08 11.57 3.00
CA ARG A 35 -35.52 10.21 3.04
C ARG A 35 -35.34 9.70 1.62
N TRP A 36 -34.18 9.11 1.35
CA TRP A 36 -33.88 8.56 0.02
C TRP A 36 -34.13 7.06 -0.04
N TYR A 37 -34.80 6.62 -1.09
CA TYR A 37 -35.09 5.21 -1.38
C TYR A 37 -34.56 4.82 -2.78
N PRO A 38 -33.91 3.66 -2.93
CA PRO A 38 -33.43 3.18 -4.22
C PRO A 38 -34.59 2.91 -5.18
N SER A 39 -34.31 2.98 -6.48
CA SER A 39 -35.24 2.49 -7.51
C SER A 39 -35.32 0.95 -7.46
N GLU A 40 -36.32 0.37 -8.14
CA GLU A 40 -36.43 -1.08 -8.25
C GLU A 40 -35.18 -1.69 -8.91
N ALA A 41 -34.69 -1.07 -9.99
CA ALA A 41 -33.48 -1.51 -10.69
C ALA A 41 -32.19 -1.35 -9.85
N GLU A 42 -32.18 -0.45 -8.87
CA GLU A 42 -31.07 -0.25 -7.94
C GLU A 42 -31.13 -1.19 -6.74
N THR A 43 -32.28 -1.82 -6.49
CA THR A 43 -32.50 -2.64 -5.30
C THR A 43 -31.91 -4.03 -5.50
N CYS A 44 -31.08 -4.47 -4.57
CA CYS A 44 -30.49 -5.80 -4.55
C CYS A 44 -30.77 -6.48 -3.20
N ASP A 45 -30.58 -7.80 -3.11
CA ASP A 45 -30.80 -8.57 -1.88
C ASP A 45 -30.01 -8.02 -0.69
N CYS A 46 -28.80 -7.48 -0.93
CA CYS A 46 -27.97 -6.89 0.12
C CYS A 46 -28.59 -5.64 0.77
N CYS A 47 -29.55 -4.98 0.12
CA CYS A 47 -30.28 -3.84 0.68
C CYS A 47 -31.18 -4.24 1.85
N SER A 48 -31.70 -5.48 1.86
CA SER A 48 -32.62 -5.96 2.90
C SER A 48 -32.01 -5.99 4.30
N ALA A 49 -30.69 -6.13 4.39
CA ALA A 49 -29.94 -6.14 5.64
C ALA A 49 -29.60 -4.73 6.17
N VAL A 50 -29.96 -3.67 5.43
CA VAL A 50 -29.65 -2.29 5.77
C VAL A 50 -30.80 -1.67 6.54
N ARG A 51 -30.48 -0.85 7.55
CA ARG A 51 -31.48 -0.03 8.26
C ARG A 51 -32.29 0.80 7.26
N SER A 52 -33.61 0.72 7.34
CA SER A 52 -34.48 1.57 6.54
C SER A 52 -34.33 3.06 6.88
N PRO A 53 -34.38 3.95 5.88
CA PRO A 53 -34.31 5.39 6.07
C PRO A 53 -35.31 5.91 7.10
N SER A 54 -34.84 6.77 7.99
CA SER A 54 -35.66 7.45 9.01
C SER A 54 -35.32 8.95 9.03
N ARG A 55 -36.07 9.77 9.76
CA ARG A 55 -35.76 11.22 9.87
C ARG A 55 -34.36 11.48 10.42
N ALA A 56 -33.90 10.62 11.34
CA ALA A 56 -32.55 10.70 11.90
C ALA A 56 -31.47 10.13 10.97
N HIS A 57 -31.84 9.22 10.07
CA HIS A 57 -30.93 8.55 9.15
C HIS A 57 -31.53 8.50 7.73
N PRO A 58 -31.68 9.64 7.04
CA PRO A 58 -32.42 9.70 5.78
C PRO A 58 -31.70 9.03 4.59
N PHE A 59 -30.40 8.78 4.70
CA PHE A 59 -29.56 8.30 3.59
C PHE A 59 -29.03 6.87 3.78
N SER A 60 -29.57 6.08 4.71
CA SER A 60 -29.05 4.73 5.02
C SER A 60 -28.91 3.85 3.77
N TYR A 61 -29.93 3.81 2.91
CA TYR A 61 -29.86 3.07 1.66
C TYR A 61 -28.90 3.71 0.65
N MET A 62 -28.90 5.04 0.49
CA MET A 62 -27.99 5.71 -0.45
C MET A 62 -26.52 5.42 -0.12
N VAL A 63 -26.15 5.45 1.15
CA VAL A 63 -24.79 5.12 1.60
C VAL A 63 -24.47 3.66 1.28
N HIS A 64 -25.40 2.74 1.52
CA HIS A 64 -25.22 1.34 1.15
C HIS A 64 -25.05 1.13 -0.36
N CYS A 65 -25.87 1.78 -1.19
CA CYS A 65 -25.84 1.64 -2.65
C CYS A 65 -24.52 2.15 -3.30
N ARG A 66 -23.64 2.78 -2.52
CA ARG A 66 -22.29 3.21 -2.93
C ARG A 66 -21.19 2.23 -2.52
N THR A 67 -21.53 1.18 -1.75
CA THR A 67 -20.54 0.21 -1.30
C THR A 67 -20.11 -0.73 -2.42
N LEU A 68 -18.88 -1.26 -2.32
CA LEU A 68 -18.35 -2.24 -3.26
C LEU A 68 -19.26 -3.48 -3.34
N LYS A 69 -19.74 -3.95 -2.18
CA LYS A 69 -20.66 -5.08 -2.07
C LYS A 69 -21.96 -4.85 -2.86
N HIS A 70 -22.56 -3.66 -2.73
CA HIS A 70 -23.78 -3.34 -3.47
C HIS A 70 -23.54 -3.35 -4.97
N VAL A 71 -22.49 -2.67 -5.44
CA VAL A 71 -22.15 -2.61 -6.87
C VAL A 71 -21.83 -3.99 -7.43
N ALA A 72 -21.16 -4.86 -6.65
CA ALA A 72 -20.93 -6.24 -7.05
C ALA A 72 -22.24 -7.00 -7.30
N ASN A 73 -23.22 -6.89 -6.39
CA ASN A 73 -24.54 -7.51 -6.56
C ASN A 73 -25.31 -6.92 -7.73
N LEU A 74 -25.29 -5.59 -7.89
CA LEU A 74 -25.99 -4.89 -8.97
C LEU A 74 -25.56 -5.35 -10.37
N TYR A 75 -24.27 -5.67 -10.54
CA TYR A 75 -23.71 -6.14 -11.81
C TYR A 75 -23.55 -7.66 -11.88
N GLY A 76 -23.94 -8.40 -10.83
CA GLY A 76 -23.79 -9.86 -10.79
C GLY A 76 -22.35 -10.35 -10.83
N VAL A 77 -21.39 -9.58 -10.30
CA VAL A 77 -19.95 -9.91 -10.31
C VAL A 77 -19.44 -10.31 -8.93
N ASN A 78 -18.34 -11.07 -8.89
CA ASN A 78 -17.68 -11.42 -7.64
C ASN A 78 -17.02 -10.18 -7.00
N GLU A 79 -17.25 -9.96 -5.70
CA GLU A 79 -16.72 -8.80 -4.98
C GLU A 79 -15.18 -8.77 -4.95
N SER A 80 -14.51 -9.93 -4.88
CA SER A 80 -13.04 -10.01 -4.85
C SER A 80 -12.42 -9.63 -6.18
N ASP A 81 -13.05 -10.00 -7.30
CA ASP A 81 -12.58 -9.62 -8.63
C ASP A 81 -12.87 -8.15 -8.92
N LEU A 82 -14.03 -7.65 -8.49
CA LEU A 82 -14.34 -6.21 -8.56
C LEU A 82 -13.30 -5.37 -7.80
N ARG A 83 -12.87 -5.82 -6.61
CA ARG A 83 -11.82 -5.13 -5.83
C ARG A 83 -10.48 -5.08 -6.58
N LYS A 84 -10.08 -6.17 -7.24
CA LYS A 84 -8.84 -6.21 -8.05
C LYS A 84 -8.96 -5.25 -9.24
N GLU A 85 -10.12 -5.24 -9.89
CA GLU A 85 -10.36 -4.40 -11.05
C GLU A 85 -10.39 -2.91 -10.71
N VAL A 86 -11.01 -2.54 -9.58
CA VAL A 86 -10.95 -1.17 -9.06
C VAL A 86 -9.50 -0.75 -8.83
N ARG A 87 -8.66 -1.61 -8.25
CA ARG A 87 -7.22 -1.30 -8.06
C ARG A 87 -6.46 -1.16 -9.38
N ARG A 88 -6.88 -1.86 -10.44
CA ARG A 88 -6.30 -1.74 -11.79
C ARG A 88 -6.64 -0.39 -12.41
N LEU A 89 -7.89 0.06 -12.30
CA LEU A 89 -8.39 1.31 -12.90
C LEU A 89 -8.05 2.55 -12.08
N ASP A 90 -8.04 2.43 -10.76
CA ASP A 90 -7.78 3.47 -9.78
C ASP A 90 -6.69 2.99 -8.81
N PRO A 91 -5.44 2.88 -9.27
CA PRO A 91 -4.34 2.48 -8.42
C PRO A 91 -4.14 3.53 -7.32
N PRO A 92 -3.88 3.11 -6.07
CA PRO A 92 -3.65 4.06 -4.99
C PRO A 92 -2.44 4.95 -5.30
N ALA A 93 -2.59 6.27 -5.10
CA ALA A 93 -1.57 7.28 -5.40
C ALA A 93 -0.23 7.09 -4.64
N LYS A 94 -0.24 6.30 -3.56
CA LYS A 94 0.97 5.86 -2.86
C LYS A 94 0.97 4.32 -2.80
N PRO A 95 2.12 3.67 -3.03
CA PRO A 95 2.22 2.23 -2.81
C PRO A 95 1.83 1.93 -1.37
N THR A 96 0.97 0.92 -1.19
CA THR A 96 0.44 0.51 0.13
C THR A 96 1.52 0.11 1.14
N ARG A 97 2.77 -0.07 0.69
CA ARG A 97 3.95 -0.36 1.49
C ARG A 97 5.14 0.45 0.96
N GLU A 98 6.01 0.87 1.87
CA GLU A 98 7.31 1.43 1.53
C GLU A 98 8.22 0.34 0.95
N GLY A 99 9.06 0.70 -0.02
CA GLY A 99 10.04 -0.21 -0.63
C GLY A 99 10.63 0.35 -1.92
N GLY A 100 11.40 -0.47 -2.62
CA GLY A 100 12.12 -0.12 -3.86
C GLY A 100 13.61 0.13 -3.63
N ASP A 101 14.31 0.54 -4.69
CA ASP A 101 15.77 0.55 -4.83
C ASP A 101 16.43 1.93 -4.61
N ARG A 102 15.70 2.82 -3.95
CA ARG A 102 16.07 4.23 -3.71
C ARG A 102 16.70 4.49 -2.34
N TYR A 103 17.07 3.45 -1.60
CA TYR A 103 17.58 3.58 -0.24
C TYR A 103 19.08 3.36 -0.18
N TYR A 104 19.67 3.82 0.92
CA TYR A 104 21.12 3.78 1.12
C TYR A 104 21.47 3.14 2.45
N LYS A 105 22.50 2.29 2.45
CA LYS A 105 23.03 1.63 3.66
C LYS A 105 24.49 1.97 3.80
N ALA A 106 24.88 2.49 4.96
CA ALA A 106 26.28 2.60 5.34
C ALA A 106 26.78 1.28 5.94
N VAL A 107 27.88 0.78 5.42
CA VAL A 107 28.59 -0.44 5.87
C VAL A 107 30.08 -0.13 6.05
N LYS A 108 30.81 -1.02 6.70
CA LYS A 108 32.27 -0.96 6.84
C LYS A 108 32.89 -1.99 5.91
N ARG A 109 33.94 -1.60 5.18
CA ARG A 109 34.79 -2.55 4.47
C ARG A 109 35.86 -3.11 5.41
N THR A 110 35.96 -4.42 5.51
CA THR A 110 37.00 -5.13 6.26
C THR A 110 38.27 -5.28 5.43
N ALA A 111 39.39 -5.64 6.07
CA ALA A 111 40.68 -5.81 5.38
C ALA A 111 40.68 -6.92 4.32
N ASP A 112 39.81 -7.93 4.48
CA ASP A 112 39.57 -9.02 3.52
C ASP A 112 38.51 -8.66 2.46
N GLY A 113 38.07 -7.40 2.40
CA GLY A 113 37.19 -6.86 1.38
C GLY A 113 35.69 -7.08 1.63
N ARG A 114 35.29 -7.77 2.70
CA ARG A 114 33.87 -7.95 3.05
C ARG A 114 33.22 -6.64 3.47
N LEU A 115 31.91 -6.55 3.22
CA LEU A 115 31.08 -5.41 3.60
C LEU A 115 30.23 -5.82 4.80
N VAL A 116 30.47 -5.21 5.96
CA VAL A 116 29.78 -5.59 7.21
C VAL A 116 29.06 -4.39 7.83
N SER A 117 28.01 -4.65 8.60
CA SER A 117 27.28 -3.62 9.32
C SER A 117 28.21 -2.78 10.21
N ILE A 118 28.05 -1.45 10.15
CA ILE A 118 28.71 -0.51 11.07
C ILE A 118 28.26 -0.74 12.52
N HIS A 119 27.07 -1.30 12.73
CA HIS A 119 26.47 -1.41 14.05
C HIS A 119 26.98 -2.61 14.86
N ASP A 120 27.07 -3.78 14.24
CA ASP A 120 27.42 -5.05 14.91
C ASP A 120 28.73 -5.66 14.42
N GLY A 121 29.27 -5.21 13.28
CA GLY A 121 30.48 -5.74 12.67
C GLY A 121 30.39 -7.18 12.16
N SER A 122 29.23 -7.84 12.23
CA SER A 122 29.04 -9.26 11.93
C SER A 122 28.05 -9.51 10.80
N THR A 123 27.03 -8.66 10.64
CA THR A 123 26.06 -8.75 9.56
C THR A 123 26.73 -8.39 8.23
N GLU A 124 26.92 -9.37 7.36
CA GLU A 124 27.57 -9.20 6.06
C GLU A 124 26.57 -8.87 4.95
N TYR A 125 26.94 -7.90 4.09
CA TYR A 125 26.14 -7.44 2.96
C TYR A 125 26.83 -7.86 1.66
N ARG A 126 26.24 -8.81 0.93
CA ARG A 126 26.74 -9.23 -0.38
C ARG A 126 25.89 -8.63 -1.48
N LEU A 127 26.54 -8.07 -2.50
CA LEU A 127 25.84 -7.45 -3.64
C LEU A 127 25.00 -8.51 -4.36
N GLY A 128 23.73 -8.20 -4.62
CA GLY A 128 22.77 -9.07 -5.26
C GLY A 128 22.15 -10.15 -4.36
N GLU A 129 22.60 -10.32 -3.12
CA GLU A 129 22.03 -11.31 -2.20
C GLU A 129 20.91 -10.70 -1.34
N GLU A 130 19.74 -11.34 -1.35
CA GLU A 130 18.65 -10.94 -0.45
C GLU A 130 18.94 -11.36 0.98
N MET A 131 18.76 -10.42 1.90
CA MET A 131 18.85 -10.61 3.33
C MET A 131 17.46 -10.52 3.95
N GLN A 132 17.17 -11.35 4.96
CA GLN A 132 15.87 -11.36 5.64
C GLN A 132 16.00 -11.32 7.17
N GLU A 133 15.25 -10.42 7.81
CA GLU A 133 15.09 -10.32 9.27
C GLU A 133 13.73 -9.72 9.60
N ALA A 134 13.10 -10.09 10.72
CA ALA A 134 11.84 -9.47 11.11
C ALA A 134 12.03 -7.98 11.48
N ALA A 135 11.41 -7.06 10.74
CA ALA A 135 11.37 -5.65 11.11
C ALA A 135 10.27 -5.40 12.16
N ARG A 136 10.65 -4.89 13.33
CA ARG A 136 9.73 -4.58 14.44
C ARG A 136 9.96 -3.18 14.98
N GLN A 137 8.93 -2.63 15.64
CA GLN A 137 9.02 -1.34 16.34
C GLN A 137 10.09 -1.38 17.45
N ASN A 138 10.49 -0.21 17.96
CA ASN A 138 11.47 -0.05 19.03
C ASN A 138 12.85 -0.66 18.72
N HIS A 139 13.26 -0.63 17.45
CA HIS A 139 14.51 -1.21 16.99
C HIS A 139 14.64 -2.73 17.15
N GLY A 140 13.52 -3.45 17.14
CA GLY A 140 13.46 -4.90 17.33
C GLY A 140 13.79 -5.75 16.10
N GLY A 141 14.71 -5.30 15.24
CA GLY A 141 15.20 -6.02 14.06
C GLY A 141 14.92 -5.33 12.72
N GLY A 142 15.42 -5.94 11.65
CA GLY A 142 15.31 -5.47 10.28
C GLY A 142 16.55 -4.71 9.82
N PHE A 143 16.71 -4.59 8.51
CA PHE A 143 17.86 -3.92 7.92
C PHE A 143 17.59 -2.44 7.75
N TYR A 144 18.38 -1.63 8.46
CA TYR A 144 18.25 -0.18 8.43
C TYR A 144 18.80 0.44 7.15
N ALA A 145 18.05 1.34 6.54
CA ALA A 145 18.46 2.15 5.40
C ALA A 145 18.00 3.61 5.54
N TYR A 146 18.63 4.48 4.76
CA TYR A 146 18.41 5.92 4.70
C TYR A 146 17.75 6.30 3.38
N ALA A 147 16.96 7.38 3.38
CA ALA A 147 16.25 7.82 2.19
C ALA A 147 17.18 8.51 1.18
N THR A 148 18.31 9.02 1.65
CA THR A 148 19.31 9.71 0.82
C THR A 148 20.72 9.23 1.12
N GLN A 149 21.60 9.30 0.12
CA GLN A 149 23.03 9.01 0.27
C GLN A 149 23.67 9.87 1.36
N ARG A 150 23.35 11.18 1.38
CA ARG A 150 23.89 12.14 2.36
C ARG A 150 23.57 11.76 3.82
N GLU A 151 22.38 11.21 4.08
CA GLU A 151 22.01 10.73 5.41
C GLU A 151 22.82 9.50 5.83
N ALA A 152 23.05 8.57 4.90
CA ALA A 152 23.88 7.39 5.15
C ALA A 152 25.34 7.77 5.44
N GLU A 153 25.90 8.69 4.67
CA GLU A 153 27.25 9.24 4.91
C GLU A 153 27.33 9.99 6.24
N SER A 154 26.30 10.79 6.57
CA SER A 154 26.25 11.52 7.85
C SER A 154 26.24 10.55 9.04
N PHE A 155 25.48 9.46 8.94
CA PHE A 155 25.49 8.40 9.94
C PHE A 155 26.88 7.75 10.07
N ALA A 156 27.52 7.41 8.95
CA ALA A 156 28.86 6.81 8.96
C ALA A 156 29.91 7.71 9.64
N ARG A 157 29.92 9.01 9.31
CA ARG A 157 30.80 10.00 9.95
C ARG A 157 30.53 10.11 11.46
N ASN A 158 29.26 10.19 11.85
CA ASN A 158 28.89 10.27 13.27
C ASN A 158 29.23 8.99 14.05
N ALA A 159 29.31 7.84 13.37
CA ALA A 159 29.74 6.58 13.95
C ALA A 159 31.27 6.44 14.04
N GLY A 160 32.04 7.42 13.53
CA GLY A 160 33.51 7.39 13.55
C GLY A 160 34.11 6.28 12.68
N VAL A 161 33.45 5.95 11.56
CA VAL A 161 33.94 4.92 10.63
C VAL A 161 34.61 5.60 9.44
N ASP A 162 35.94 5.55 9.41
CA ASP A 162 36.76 6.22 8.38
C ASP A 162 36.71 5.54 7.00
N ASN A 163 36.43 4.23 6.95
CA ASN A 163 36.34 3.43 5.72
C ASN A 163 34.89 2.98 5.46
N ALA A 164 33.96 3.91 5.54
CA ALA A 164 32.55 3.63 5.35
C ALA A 164 32.22 3.55 3.86
N VAL A 165 31.60 2.44 3.46
CA VAL A 165 31.09 2.24 2.11
C VAL A 165 29.58 2.50 2.13
N ILE A 166 29.08 3.23 1.15
CA ILE A 166 27.65 3.47 0.98
C ILE A 166 27.13 2.57 -0.14
N LEU A 167 26.16 1.73 0.21
CA LEU A 167 25.47 0.86 -0.72
C LEU A 167 24.14 1.49 -1.11
N ARG A 168 23.77 1.40 -2.39
CA ARG A 168 22.36 1.52 -2.79
C ARG A 168 21.69 0.17 -2.57
N VAL A 169 20.50 0.17 -1.98
CA VAL A 169 19.80 -1.04 -1.56
C VAL A 169 18.33 -1.02 -1.98
N GLU A 170 17.81 -2.19 -2.32
CA GLU A 170 16.38 -2.43 -2.45
C GLU A 170 15.81 -2.86 -1.10
N GLY A 171 14.86 -2.08 -0.57
CA GLY A 171 14.11 -2.42 0.64
C GLY A 171 12.75 -3.02 0.29
N SER A 172 12.33 -4.10 0.96
CA SER A 172 11.00 -4.67 0.77
C SER A 172 10.42 -5.36 2.02
N GLY A 173 9.15 -5.76 1.93
CA GLY A 173 8.45 -6.49 2.99
C GLY A 173 7.79 -5.60 4.03
N GLN A 174 7.84 -6.01 5.30
CA GLN A 174 7.44 -5.18 6.45
C GLN A 174 8.48 -4.09 6.67
N TYR A 175 8.06 -2.93 7.15
CA TYR A 175 8.99 -1.85 7.46
C TYR A 175 8.57 -1.08 8.72
N CYS A 176 9.57 -0.49 9.37
CA CYS A 176 9.39 0.48 10.44
C CYS A 176 10.06 1.80 10.04
N ARG A 177 9.38 2.93 10.28
CA ARG A 177 9.91 4.27 9.99
C ARG A 177 10.34 4.94 11.29
N TYR A 178 11.55 5.47 11.27
CA TYR A 178 12.13 6.33 12.30
C TYR A 178 12.38 7.71 11.70
N GLN A 179 12.75 8.70 12.51
CA GLN A 179 12.92 10.09 12.05
C GLN A 179 13.85 10.21 10.83
N SER A 180 15.02 9.57 10.87
CA SER A 180 16.04 9.65 9.81
C SER A 180 16.31 8.34 9.07
N LYS A 181 15.68 7.24 9.47
CA LYS A 181 15.96 5.90 8.91
C LYS A 181 14.72 5.04 8.82
N LEU A 182 14.78 4.03 7.97
CA LEU A 182 13.78 2.98 7.84
C LEU A 182 14.43 1.64 8.16
N ALA A 183 13.68 0.70 8.72
CA ALA A 183 14.11 -0.70 8.83
C ALA A 183 13.20 -1.55 7.95
N PHE A 184 13.78 -2.31 7.01
CA PHE A 184 13.07 -3.23 6.13
C PHE A 184 13.27 -4.67 6.57
N SER A 185 12.24 -5.51 6.42
CA SER A 185 12.38 -6.94 6.73
C SER A 185 13.16 -7.72 5.68
N ARG A 186 13.30 -7.15 4.48
CA ARG A 186 14.11 -7.70 3.39
C ARG A 186 14.93 -6.59 2.76
N MET A 187 16.18 -6.88 2.43
CA MET A 187 17.09 -5.96 1.78
C MET A 187 17.97 -6.67 0.76
N ILE A 188 18.14 -6.07 -0.41
CA ILE A 188 19.13 -6.51 -1.41
C ILE A 188 20.13 -5.37 -1.61
N PRO A 189 21.41 -5.54 -1.28
CA PRO A 189 22.45 -4.60 -1.67
C PRO A 189 22.65 -4.64 -3.19
N ILE A 190 22.58 -3.50 -3.88
CA ILE A 190 22.59 -3.46 -5.34
C ILE A 190 23.98 -3.10 -5.86
N GLU A 191 24.51 -1.98 -5.40
CA GLU A 191 25.80 -1.46 -5.84
C GLU A 191 26.44 -0.58 -4.77
N ILE A 192 27.74 -0.36 -4.90
CA ILE A 192 28.49 0.62 -4.11
C ILE A 192 28.38 1.96 -4.83
N VAL A 193 27.91 2.99 -4.12
CA VAL A 193 27.72 4.35 -4.67
C VAL A 193 28.71 5.37 -4.10
N SER A 194 29.38 5.04 -3.00
CA SER A 194 30.44 5.86 -2.39
C SER A 194 31.34 5.00 -1.51
N GLU A 195 32.62 5.37 -1.43
CA GLU A 195 33.64 4.82 -0.52
C GLU A 195 34.45 5.95 0.13
#